data_AF-A0A3S9QHV7-F1
#
_entry.id   AF-A0A3S9QHV7-F1
#
_cell.length_a   1.000
_cell.length_b   1.000
_cell.length_c   1.000
_cell.angle_alpha   90.00
_cell.angle_beta   90.00
_cell.angle_gamma   90.00
#
_symmetry.space_group_name_H-M   'P 1'
#
loop_
_entity.id
_entity.type
_entity.pdbx_description
1 polymer ?
#
loop_
_entity_poly.entity_id
_entity_poly.type
_entity_poly.pdbx_seq_one_letter_code
_entity_poly.pdbx_strand_id
1 'polypeptide(L)'
;MNNQTFKAGDKVYYPLMSDKILTLLKHGEDTVNVDLGVGNFFELNGKKFQHHLAQSIFHATQLNYELLTNLYPHIQFEKPRPTPDTIVKKMLNDGYAYVICNILLPDGVVKDIVRGYKGISFLGESGNYYYDEVIPLDNYTGKVIVDYIDGKPVLEDD
;
A
#
# COMPACT_ATOMS: atom_id res chain seq x y z
N MET A 1 -7.70 0.76 28.91
CA MET A 1 -7.80 1.30 27.54
C MET A 1 -7.78 0.11 26.60
N ASN A 2 -8.83 -0.11 25.81
CA ASN A 2 -8.83 -1.17 24.82
C ASN A 2 -7.92 -0.71 23.67
N ASN A 3 -6.77 -1.37 23.50
CA ASN A 3 -5.91 -1.12 22.34
C ASN A 3 -6.62 -1.64 21.10
N GLN A 4 -7.10 -0.72 20.27
CA GLN A 4 -7.66 -1.04 18.97
C GLN A 4 -6.51 -1.15 17.97
N THR A 5 -6.37 -2.31 17.33
CA THR A 5 -5.34 -2.60 16.34
C THR A 5 -5.91 -2.48 14.92
N PHE A 6 -5.14 -1.92 14.00
CA PHE A 6 -5.47 -1.80 12.57
C PHE A 6 -4.38 -2.46 11.76
N LYS A 7 -4.74 -3.12 10.65
CA LYS A 7 -3.79 -3.82 9.80
C LYS A 7 -3.55 -3.14 8.45
N ALA A 8 -2.42 -3.44 7.82
CA ALA A 8 -2.12 -3.01 6.45
C ALA A 8 -3.25 -3.43 5.48
N GLY A 9 -3.78 -2.44 4.74
CA GLY A 9 -4.93 -2.61 3.84
C GLY A 9 -6.29 -2.24 4.44
N ASP A 10 -6.38 -2.04 5.76
CA ASP A 10 -7.58 -1.51 6.37
C ASP A 10 -7.85 -0.08 5.90
N LYS A 11 -9.10 0.20 5.54
CA LYS A 11 -9.58 1.56 5.28
C LYS A 11 -10.13 2.11 6.60
N VAL A 12 -9.49 3.12 7.16
CA VAL A 12 -9.84 3.67 8.48
C VAL A 12 -10.32 5.13 8.40
N TYR A 13 -11.18 5.53 9.34
CA TYR A 13 -11.85 6.83 9.42
C TYR A 13 -11.77 7.37 10.85
N TYR A 14 -11.37 8.63 11.03
CA TYR A 14 -11.39 9.33 12.31
C TYR A 14 -12.40 10.49 12.26
N PRO A 15 -13.64 10.30 12.73
CA PRO A 15 -14.65 11.35 12.70
C PRO A 15 -14.28 12.48 13.67
N LEU A 16 -14.51 13.73 13.29
CA LEU A 16 -14.42 14.87 14.24
C LEU A 16 -15.39 14.76 15.43
N MET A 17 -16.45 13.95 15.27
CA MET A 17 -17.47 13.68 16.29
C MET A 17 -17.12 12.48 17.19
N SER A 18 -15.96 11.85 17.01
CA SER A 18 -15.51 10.73 17.83
C SER A 18 -14.03 10.86 18.18
N ASP A 19 -13.67 10.33 19.34
CA ASP A 19 -12.29 10.12 19.79
C ASP A 19 -11.72 8.76 19.33
N LYS A 20 -12.43 8.04 18.43
CA LYS A 20 -12.06 6.71 17.96
C LYS A 20 -11.81 6.67 16.46
N ILE A 21 -10.80 5.90 16.07
CA ILE A 21 -10.59 5.50 14.68
C ILE A 21 -11.50 4.30 14.39
N LEU A 22 -12.23 4.34 13.28
CA LEU A 22 -13.24 3.37 12.88
C LEU A 22 -12.89 2.74 11.53
N THR A 23 -13.30 1.51 11.30
CA THR A 23 -13.06 0.80 10.03
C THR A 23 -14.19 1.07 9.03
N LEU A 24 -13.84 1.27 7.75
CA LEU A 24 -14.79 1.48 6.65
C LEU A 24 -15.31 0.13 6.13
N LEU A 25 -16.63 0.03 5.98
CA LEU A 25 -17.33 -1.06 5.33
C LEU A 25 -17.63 -0.68 3.88
N LYS A 26 -17.43 -1.62 2.94
CA LYS A 26 -17.77 -1.39 1.52
C LYS A 26 -19.29 -1.27 1.37
N HIS A 27 -19.76 -0.25 0.67
CA HIS A 27 -21.19 -0.07 0.38
C HIS A 27 -21.37 0.39 -1.07
N GLY A 28 -21.77 -0.50 -1.99
CA GLY A 28 -21.92 -0.15 -3.41
C GLY A 28 -20.59 0.06 -4.17
N GLU A 29 -20.68 0.55 -5.41
CA GLU A 29 -19.52 0.78 -6.30
C GLU A 29 -18.72 2.03 -5.90
N ASP A 30 -19.40 3.12 -5.55
CA ASP A 30 -18.76 4.43 -5.33
C ASP A 30 -18.93 5.00 -3.91
N THR A 31 -19.42 4.19 -2.96
CA THR A 31 -19.59 4.65 -1.57
C THR A 31 -18.91 3.75 -0.55
N VAL A 32 -18.48 4.35 0.55
CA VAL A 32 -17.98 3.63 1.73
C VAL A 32 -18.80 4.05 2.94
N ASN A 33 -19.15 3.08 3.79
CA ASN A 33 -19.94 3.29 4.99
C ASN A 33 -19.02 3.16 6.22
N VAL A 34 -19.25 3.98 7.24
CA VAL A 34 -18.65 3.81 8.57
C VAL A 34 -19.78 3.46 9.50
N ASP A 35 -19.68 2.34 10.21
CA ASP A 35 -20.65 2.01 11.25
C ASP A 35 -20.41 2.89 12.49
N LEU A 36 -21.08 4.02 12.51
CA LEU A 36 -21.15 4.98 13.61
C LEU A 36 -22.41 4.78 14.47
N GLY A 37 -23.19 3.72 14.25
CA GLY A 37 -24.53 3.57 14.82
C GLY A 37 -25.59 4.52 14.21
N VAL A 38 -25.20 5.36 13.25
CA VAL A 38 -26.06 6.26 12.49
C VAL A 38 -25.53 6.29 11.06
N GLY A 39 -26.37 6.00 10.06
CA GLY A 39 -25.94 5.85 8.66
C GLY A 39 -25.24 7.10 8.12
N ASN A 40 -23.91 7.03 7.98
CA ASN A 40 -23.09 8.12 7.45
C ASN A 40 -22.46 7.67 6.12
N PHE A 41 -22.71 8.43 5.05
CA PHE A 41 -22.24 8.13 3.69
C PHE A 41 -21.10 9.07 3.29
N PHE A 42 -20.04 8.53 2.69
CA PHE A 42 -18.86 9.27 2.24
C PHE A 42 -18.56 8.96 0.76
N GLU A 43 -18.07 9.97 0.04
CA GLU A 43 -17.54 9.85 -1.32
C GLU A 43 -16.15 9.18 -1.32
N LEU A 44 -15.75 8.58 -2.45
CA LEU A 44 -14.43 7.94 -2.63
C LEU A 44 -13.24 8.86 -2.33
N ASN A 45 -13.42 10.18 -2.47
CA ASN A 45 -12.42 11.20 -2.15
C ASN A 45 -12.31 11.51 -0.64
N GLY A 46 -13.07 10.82 0.19
CA GLY A 46 -13.05 10.98 1.64
C GLY A 46 -13.79 12.19 2.19
N LYS A 47 -14.69 12.81 1.41
CA LYS A 47 -15.63 13.82 1.89
C LYS A 47 -16.95 13.16 2.28
N LYS A 48 -17.56 13.63 3.38
CA LYS A 48 -18.95 13.26 3.71
C LYS A 48 -19.87 13.91 2.70
N PHE A 49 -20.81 13.14 2.16
CA PHE A 49 -21.83 13.65 1.24
C PHE A 49 -22.51 14.87 1.89
N GLN A 50 -22.38 16.02 1.22
CA GLN A 50 -22.95 17.33 1.60
C GLN A 50 -22.40 18.08 2.83
N HIS A 51 -21.34 17.62 3.54
CA HIS A 51 -21.00 18.25 4.84
C HIS A 51 -19.52 18.53 5.19
N HIS A 52 -18.50 18.11 4.42
CA HIS A 52 -17.09 18.35 4.79
C HIS A 52 -16.27 19.09 3.73
N LEU A 53 -15.51 20.11 4.18
CA LEU A 53 -14.54 20.89 3.38
C LEU A 53 -13.13 20.27 3.37
N ALA A 54 -12.81 19.36 4.30
CA ALA A 54 -11.49 18.72 4.42
C ALA A 54 -11.58 17.20 4.19
N GLN A 55 -10.53 16.61 3.60
CA GLN A 55 -10.40 15.16 3.39
C GLN A 55 -10.29 14.44 4.74
N SER A 56 -11.03 13.34 4.89
CA SER A 56 -11.10 12.56 6.14
C SER A 56 -10.76 11.07 5.97
N ILE A 57 -10.27 10.69 4.78
CA ILE A 57 -9.70 9.37 4.48
C ILE A 57 -8.21 9.54 4.19
N PHE A 58 -7.38 8.75 4.87
CA PHE A 58 -5.93 8.75 4.68
C PHE A 58 -5.49 7.40 4.12
N HIS A 59 -4.74 7.42 3.00
CA HIS A 59 -4.11 6.21 2.48
C HIS A 59 -2.98 5.75 3.40
N ALA A 60 -2.78 4.44 3.53
CA ALA A 60 -1.67 3.85 4.29
C ALA A 60 -0.33 4.01 3.53
N THR A 61 0.14 5.26 3.41
CA THR A 61 1.45 5.59 2.85
C THR A 61 2.45 5.81 3.98
N GLN A 62 3.75 5.69 3.70
CA GLN A 62 4.79 5.94 4.71
C GLN A 62 4.69 7.35 5.31
N LEU A 63 4.44 8.36 4.46
CA LEU A 63 4.22 9.74 4.88
C LEU A 63 3.03 9.88 5.84
N ASN A 64 1.90 9.24 5.52
CA ASN A 64 0.72 9.30 6.38
C ASN A 64 0.91 8.53 7.69
N TYR A 65 1.61 7.39 7.66
CA TYR A 65 1.99 6.65 8.86
C TYR A 65 2.81 7.52 9.82
N GLU A 66 3.85 8.18 9.32
CA GLU A 66 4.69 9.08 10.13
C GLU A 66 3.89 10.25 10.69
N LEU A 67 3.07 10.89 9.86
CA LEU A 67 2.24 12.02 10.26
C LEU A 67 1.20 11.64 11.33
N LEU A 68 0.49 10.52 11.13
CA LEU A 68 -0.52 10.03 12.07
C LEU A 68 0.10 9.56 13.39
N THR A 69 1.25 8.87 13.34
CA THR A 69 1.99 8.45 14.54
C THR A 69 2.42 9.66 15.39
N ASN A 70 2.84 10.75 14.75
CA ASN A 70 3.21 11.98 15.43
C ASN A 70 2.00 12.73 16.02
N LEU A 71 0.88 12.78 15.29
CA LEU A 71 -0.34 13.46 15.74
C LEU A 71 -1.05 12.69 16.87
N TYR A 72 -1.00 11.35 16.83
CA TYR A 72 -1.70 10.48 17.75
C TYR A 72 -0.75 9.46 18.40
N PRO A 73 0.20 9.91 19.25
CA PRO A 73 1.26 9.05 19.79
C PRO A 73 0.75 7.97 20.76
N HIS A 74 -0.50 8.07 21.20
CA HIS A 74 -1.17 7.07 22.04
C HIS A 74 -1.80 5.93 21.21
N ILE A 75 -1.79 6.04 19.88
CA ILE A 75 -2.30 5.03 18.96
C ILE A 75 -1.10 4.38 18.27
N GLN A 76 -1.06 3.05 18.30
CA GLN A 76 -0.05 2.27 17.58
C GLN A 76 -0.57 1.95 16.17
N PHE A 77 -0.05 2.64 15.16
CA PHE A 77 -0.34 2.35 13.77
C PHE A 77 0.56 1.20 13.27
N GLU A 78 0.07 0.36 12.35
CA GLU A 78 0.93 -0.58 11.61
C GLU A 78 1.71 0.20 10.55
N LYS A 79 3.01 -0.10 10.42
CA LYS A 79 3.83 0.45 9.35
C LYS A 79 3.31 -0.06 8.00
N PRO A 80 3.12 0.80 7.00
CA PRO A 80 2.68 0.36 5.68
C PRO A 80 3.74 -0.55 5.05
N ARG A 81 3.28 -1.59 4.36
CA ARG A 81 4.16 -2.45 3.57
C ARG A 81 4.74 -1.67 2.40
N PRO A 82 6.01 -1.91 2.03
CA PRO A 82 6.58 -1.28 0.86
C PRO A 82 5.83 -1.74 -0.40
N THR A 83 5.76 -0.85 -1.38
CA THR A 83 5.22 -1.18 -2.70
C THR A 83 6.22 -2.03 -3.48
N PRO A 84 5.76 -2.84 -4.46
CA PRO A 84 6.64 -3.59 -5.35
C PRO A 84 7.74 -2.74 -5.98
N ASP A 85 7.42 -1.53 -6.44
CA ASP A 85 8.42 -0.62 -7.03
C ASP A 85 9.49 -0.18 -6.02
N THR A 86 9.09 0.07 -4.76
CA THR A 86 10.01 0.42 -3.68
C THR A 86 10.97 -0.75 -3.40
N ILE A 87 10.45 -1.97 -3.39
CA ILE A 87 11.25 -3.20 -3.19
C ILE A 87 12.27 -3.35 -4.31
N VAL A 88 11.83 -3.33 -5.59
CA VAL A 88 12.72 -3.52 -6.75
C VAL A 88 13.82 -2.46 -6.78
N LYS A 89 13.47 -1.17 -6.59
CA LYS A 89 14.46 -0.08 -6.56
C LYS A 89 15.48 -0.27 -5.43
N LYS A 90 15.01 -0.67 -4.25
CA LYS A 90 15.89 -0.89 -3.09
C LYS A 90 16.85 -2.05 -3.32
N MET A 91 16.39 -3.19 -3.86
CA MET A 91 17.26 -4.31 -4.22
C MET A 91 18.33 -3.92 -5.24
N LEU A 92 17.96 -3.21 -6.30
CA LEU A 92 18.91 -2.75 -7.32
C LEU A 92 19.93 -1.76 -6.75
N ASN A 93 19.49 -0.83 -5.88
CA ASN A 93 20.38 0.13 -5.22
C ASN A 93 21.36 -0.56 -4.23
N ASP A 94 20.94 -1.67 -3.62
CA ASP A 94 21.78 -2.50 -2.76
C ASP A 94 22.76 -3.39 -3.54
N GLY A 95 22.79 -3.27 -4.87
CA GLY A 95 23.79 -3.90 -5.73
C GLY A 95 23.36 -5.21 -6.37
N TYR A 96 22.07 -5.57 -6.32
CA TYR A 96 21.58 -6.69 -7.11
C TYR A 96 21.78 -6.40 -8.61
N ALA A 97 22.40 -7.33 -9.32
CA ALA A 97 22.63 -7.19 -10.76
C ALA A 97 21.31 -7.17 -11.56
N TYR A 98 20.26 -7.80 -11.01
CA TYR A 98 18.91 -7.79 -11.53
C TYR A 98 17.91 -8.28 -10.47
N VAL A 99 16.63 -8.02 -10.72
CA VAL A 99 15.50 -8.57 -9.97
C VAL A 99 14.57 -9.27 -10.97
N ILE A 100 14.17 -10.50 -10.68
CA ILE A 100 13.16 -11.20 -11.50
C ILE A 100 11.80 -10.68 -11.07
N CYS A 101 10.97 -10.29 -12.03
CA CYS A 101 9.64 -9.78 -11.76
C CYS A 101 8.61 -10.54 -12.59
N ASN A 102 7.42 -10.73 -12.02
CA ASN A 102 6.21 -10.85 -12.81
C ASN A 102 5.85 -9.45 -13.32
N ILE A 103 5.55 -9.35 -14.61
CA ILE A 103 5.10 -8.16 -15.30
C ILE A 103 3.63 -8.34 -15.65
N LEU A 104 2.80 -7.45 -15.14
CA LEU A 104 1.37 -7.41 -15.40
C LEU A 104 1.13 -6.66 -16.71
N LEU A 105 0.80 -7.41 -17.76
CA LEU A 105 0.42 -6.87 -19.07
C LEU A 105 -1.09 -7.04 -19.31
N PRO A 106 -1.68 -6.27 -20.24
CA PRO A 106 -3.11 -6.39 -20.55
C PRO A 106 -3.56 -7.80 -20.99
N ASP A 107 -2.65 -8.56 -21.60
CA ASP A 107 -2.88 -9.89 -22.17
C ASP A 107 -2.42 -11.05 -21.26
N GLY A 108 -1.84 -10.74 -20.10
CA GLY A 108 -1.44 -11.74 -19.12
C GLY A 108 -0.27 -11.31 -18.24
N VAL A 109 0.27 -12.27 -17.49
CA VAL A 109 1.45 -12.08 -16.66
C VAL A 109 2.63 -12.79 -17.29
N VAL A 110 3.71 -12.04 -17.54
CA VAL A 110 4.98 -12.59 -18.04
C VAL A 110 6.07 -12.44 -16.99
N LYS A 111 7.12 -13.26 -17.04
CA LYS A 111 8.31 -13.08 -16.19
C LYS A 111 9.37 -12.36 -16.99
N ASP A 112 10.00 -11.34 -16.39
CA ASP A 112 11.14 -10.67 -16.99
C ASP A 112 12.22 -10.30 -15.96
N ILE A 113 13.41 -10.01 -16.45
CA ILE A 113 14.57 -9.60 -15.66
C ILE A 113 14.69 -8.08 -15.67
N VAL A 114 14.47 -7.44 -14.53
CA VAL A 114 14.63 -6.00 -14.36
C VAL A 114 16.05 -5.68 -13.91
N ARG A 115 16.78 -4.85 -14.67
CA ARG A 115 18.20 -4.53 -14.42
C ARG A 115 18.45 -3.10 -13.93
N GLY A 116 17.42 -2.27 -13.98
CA GLY A 116 17.55 -0.86 -13.65
C GLY A 116 16.20 -0.15 -13.67
N TYR A 117 16.23 1.15 -13.41
CA TYR A 117 15.06 2.00 -13.49
C TYR A 117 15.46 3.43 -13.85
N LYS A 118 14.53 4.17 -14.45
CA LYS A 118 14.66 5.59 -14.76
C LYS A 118 13.35 6.29 -14.45
N GLY A 119 13.34 7.07 -13.36
CA GLY A 119 12.12 7.71 -12.87
C GLY A 119 11.06 6.69 -12.47
N ILE A 120 9.95 6.68 -13.19
CA ILE A 120 8.80 5.79 -12.94
C ILE A 120 8.83 4.49 -13.76
N SER A 121 9.86 4.29 -14.59
CA SER A 121 9.96 3.13 -15.47
C SER A 121 11.07 2.18 -15.05
N PHE A 122 10.78 0.88 -15.07
CA PHE A 122 11.75 -0.20 -14.91
C PHE A 122 12.29 -0.64 -16.26
N LEU A 123 13.60 -0.95 -16.30
CA LEU A 123 14.33 -1.37 -17.48
C LEU A 123 14.45 -2.90 -17.44
N GLY A 124 13.51 -3.57 -18.09
CA GLY A 124 13.49 -5.01 -18.28
C GLY A 124 14.39 -5.46 -19.44
N GLU A 125 14.57 -6.77 -19.55
CA GLU A 125 15.31 -7.40 -20.64
C GLU A 125 14.43 -7.48 -21.91
N SER A 126 13.13 -7.67 -21.72
CA SER A 126 12.14 -7.79 -22.79
C SER A 126 11.46 -6.46 -23.14
N GLY A 127 11.58 -5.44 -22.30
CA GLY A 127 10.97 -4.12 -22.50
C GLY A 127 11.11 -3.21 -21.29
N ASN A 128 10.50 -2.02 -21.38
CA ASN A 128 10.38 -1.11 -20.22
C ASN A 128 8.97 -1.22 -19.64
N TYR A 129 8.87 -1.15 -18.32
CA TYR A 129 7.60 -1.34 -17.60
C TYR A 129 7.34 -0.19 -16.64
N TYR A 130 6.07 0.11 -16.39
CA TYR A 130 5.68 1.07 -15.37
C TYR A 130 5.78 0.45 -13.96
N TYR A 131 5.85 1.33 -12.96
CA TYR A 131 6.10 0.94 -11.57
C TYR A 131 4.98 0.11 -10.95
N ASP A 132 3.76 0.22 -11.46
CA ASP A 132 2.57 -0.51 -11.04
C ASP A 132 2.37 -1.83 -11.79
N GLU A 133 3.21 -2.12 -12.78
CA GLU A 133 3.17 -3.36 -13.58
C GLU A 133 4.10 -4.44 -13.01
N VAL A 134 4.99 -4.13 -12.06
CA VAL A 134 6.03 -5.06 -11.61
C VAL A 134 5.71 -5.69 -10.25
N ILE A 135 5.94 -7.00 -10.14
CA ILE A 135 5.87 -7.75 -8.87
C ILE A 135 7.19 -8.51 -8.71
N PRO A 136 8.06 -8.14 -7.74
CA PRO A 136 9.34 -8.81 -7.54
C PRO A 136 9.16 -10.24 -7.05
N LEU A 137 9.99 -11.13 -7.58
CA LEU A 137 10.02 -12.54 -7.24
C LEU A 137 11.39 -12.95 -6.71
N ASP A 138 11.39 -13.91 -5.79
CA ASP A 138 12.61 -14.57 -5.39
C ASP A 138 13.11 -15.51 -6.49
N ASN A 139 14.41 -15.42 -6.79
CA ASN A 139 15.02 -16.14 -7.90
C ASN A 139 15.03 -17.66 -7.68
N TYR A 140 15.03 -18.12 -6.43
CA TYR A 140 15.17 -19.54 -6.10
C TYR A 140 13.82 -20.24 -5.97
N THR A 141 12.88 -19.59 -5.30
CA THR A 141 11.57 -20.16 -4.96
C THR A 141 10.48 -19.74 -5.95
N GLY A 142 10.67 -18.62 -6.66
CA GLY A 142 9.65 -18.03 -7.52
C GLY A 142 8.49 -17.37 -6.76
N LYS A 143 8.55 -17.31 -5.43
CA LYS A 143 7.55 -16.65 -4.57
C LYS A 143 7.64 -15.13 -4.67
N VAL A 144 6.52 -14.44 -4.42
CA VAL A 144 6.51 -12.97 -4.38
C VAL A 144 7.34 -12.46 -3.20
N ILE A 145 8.17 -11.46 -3.48
CA ILE A 145 8.88 -10.70 -2.46
C ILE A 145 7.95 -9.59 -1.96
N VAL A 146 7.55 -9.66 -0.70
CA VAL A 146 6.60 -8.72 -0.08
C VAL A 146 7.28 -7.63 0.74
N ASP A 147 8.55 -7.82 1.09
CA ASP A 147 9.41 -6.83 1.75
C ASP A 147 10.88 -7.11 1.44
N TYR A 148 11.76 -6.14 1.72
CA TYR A 148 13.19 -6.29 1.59
C TYR A 148 13.91 -5.53 2.73
N ILE A 149 14.39 -6.30 3.70
CA ILE A 149 14.87 -5.82 5.00
C ILE A 149 16.32 -6.27 5.19
N ASP A 150 17.20 -5.35 5.55
CA ASP A 150 18.61 -5.61 5.88
C ASP A 150 19.36 -6.49 4.84
N GLY A 151 19.14 -6.19 3.56
CA GLY A 151 19.79 -6.89 2.45
C GLY A 151 19.12 -8.20 2.03
N LYS A 152 17.98 -8.56 2.64
CA LYS A 152 17.33 -9.86 2.44
C LYS A 152 15.86 -9.73 1.99
N PRO A 153 15.44 -10.47 0.95
CA PRO A 153 14.05 -10.58 0.57
C PRO A 153 13.22 -11.27 1.66
N VAL A 154 12.01 -10.75 1.89
CA VAL A 154 10.95 -11.40 2.69
C VAL A 154 9.89 -11.89 1.71
N LEU A 155 9.56 -13.18 1.80
CA LEU A 155 8.64 -13.83 0.86
C LEU A 155 7.22 -13.83 1.41
N GLU A 156 6.24 -13.92 0.51
CA GLU A 156 4.87 -14.24 0.93
C GLU A 156 4.82 -15.62 1.62
N ASP A 157 4.05 -15.69 2.70
CA ASP A 157 3.69 -16.97 3.35
C ASP A 157 2.74 -17.77 2.44
N ASP A 158 2.75 -19.09 2.55
CA ASP A 158 1.81 -19.99 1.85
C ASP A 158 0.40 -19.96 2.45
#